data_AF-A0A2E2TPX7-F1
#
_entry.id   AF-A0A2E2TPX7-F1
#
_cell.length_a   1.000
_cell.length_b   1.000
_cell.length_c   1.000
_cell.angle_alpha   90.00
_cell.angle_beta   90.00
_cell.angle_gamma   90.00
#
_symmetry.space_group_name_H-M   'P 1'
#
loop_
_entity.id
_entity.type
_entity.pdbx_description
1 polymer ?
#
loop_
_entity_poly.entity_id
_entity_poly.type
_entity_poly.pdbx_seq_one_letter_code
_entity_poly.pdbx_strand_id
1 'polypeptide(L)'
;MPSTIRAFTLIFSLLCFLGTAFKSSSQNQPIKLSEEAQISVITFGPYQGELWSAFGHNGIRVFDPLLDMDWMYDWGRFDFEQTNFFWNFARGKMLYSMGRTQKYANIKSYYIKQNRSVKEQVLNLSQAENQAFFNSLEHNNLPKNRTYLYNYVYDNCATKIRDIIQEVVPTATLDLSFKVPKKSVRDLMDDYLSDQPWGDFII
;
A
#
# COMPACT_ATOMS: atom_id res chain seq x y z
N MET A 1 28.93 -63.30 17.23
CA MET A 1 28.19 -62.03 17.26
C MET A 1 28.67 -61.10 16.13
N PRO A 2 28.06 -61.13 14.93
CA PRO A 2 28.15 -59.96 14.06
C PRO A 2 26.91 -59.67 13.16
N SER A 3 25.73 -60.25 13.42
CA SER A 3 24.60 -60.16 12.47
C SER A 3 23.56 -59.06 12.76
N THR A 4 23.54 -58.47 13.96
CA THR A 4 22.44 -57.55 14.37
C THR A 4 22.67 -56.08 14.02
N ILE A 5 23.93 -55.66 13.79
CA ILE A 5 24.26 -54.24 13.56
C ILE A 5 23.93 -53.79 12.13
N ARG A 6 24.00 -54.69 11.13
CA ARG A 6 23.72 -54.34 9.72
C ARG A 6 22.24 -54.13 9.40
N ALA A 7 21.33 -54.74 10.17
CA ALA A 7 19.88 -54.55 9.98
C ALA A 7 19.41 -53.17 10.44
N PHE A 8 20.01 -52.61 11.50
CA PHE A 8 19.63 -51.31 12.04
C PHE A 8 20.06 -50.14 11.16
N THR A 9 21.19 -50.25 10.45
CA THR A 9 21.66 -49.19 9.54
C THR A 9 20.81 -49.10 8.27
N LEU A 10 20.30 -50.23 7.76
CA LEU A 10 19.42 -50.26 6.58
C LEU A 10 18.02 -49.71 6.86
N ILE A 11 17.47 -49.94 8.06
CA ILE A 11 16.16 -49.41 8.45
C ILE A 11 16.22 -47.89 8.67
N PHE A 12 17.32 -47.36 9.21
CA PHE A 12 17.49 -45.91 9.40
C PHE A 12 17.71 -45.15 8.08
N SER A 13 18.36 -45.77 7.09
CA SER A 13 18.49 -45.18 5.75
C SER A 13 17.20 -45.23 4.92
N LEU A 14 16.30 -46.17 5.18
CA LEU A 14 15.00 -46.24 4.49
C LEU A 14 13.99 -45.23 5.06
N LEU A 15 14.04 -44.92 6.37
CA LEU A 15 13.19 -43.88 6.98
C LEU A 15 13.59 -42.44 6.59
N CYS A 16 14.85 -42.20 6.21
CA CYS A 16 15.29 -40.89 5.73
C CYS A 16 14.93 -40.62 4.26
N PHE A 17 14.47 -41.62 3.50
CA PHE A 17 14.08 -41.45 2.10
C PHE A 17 12.58 -41.25 1.86
N LEU A 18 11.72 -41.48 2.87
CA LEU A 18 10.27 -41.23 2.77
C LEU A 18 9.83 -39.82 3.19
N GLY A 19 10.75 -38.96 3.67
CA GLY A 19 10.44 -37.60 4.14
C GLY A 19 10.44 -36.49 3.08
N THR A 20 10.65 -36.80 1.79
CA THR A 20 10.84 -35.77 0.73
C THR A 20 9.59 -35.48 -0.12
N ALA A 21 8.42 -35.96 0.28
CA ALA A 21 7.17 -35.70 -0.43
C ALA A 21 6.25 -34.83 0.44
N PHE A 22 6.34 -33.52 0.27
CA PHE A 22 5.24 -32.53 0.26
C PHE A 22 5.90 -31.14 0.24
N LYS A 23 6.52 -30.78 -0.89
CA LYS A 23 6.54 -29.37 -1.26
C LYS A 23 5.09 -29.04 -1.62
N SER A 24 4.31 -28.64 -0.62
CA SER A 24 3.04 -27.95 -0.86
C SER A 24 3.41 -26.68 -1.62
N SER A 25 3.41 -26.76 -2.95
CA SER A 25 3.21 -25.57 -3.76
C SER A 25 1.84 -25.07 -3.35
N SER A 26 1.81 -24.13 -2.40
CA SER A 26 0.64 -23.30 -2.19
C SER A 26 0.41 -22.59 -3.52
N GLN A 27 -0.38 -23.20 -4.40
CA GLN A 27 -1.00 -22.48 -5.49
C GLN A 27 -1.88 -21.47 -4.80
N ASN A 28 -1.34 -20.26 -4.62
CA ASN A 28 -2.06 -19.13 -4.10
C ASN A 28 -3.13 -18.84 -5.16
N GLN A 29 -4.30 -19.45 -5.01
CA GLN A 29 -5.43 -19.15 -5.88
C GLN A 29 -5.68 -17.65 -5.72
N PRO A 30 -5.74 -16.89 -6.83
CA PRO A 30 -6.00 -15.47 -6.75
C PRO A 30 -7.34 -15.27 -6.03
N ILE A 31 -7.34 -14.39 -5.02
CA ILE A 31 -8.53 -14.11 -4.22
C ILE A 31 -9.61 -13.54 -5.15
N LYS A 32 -10.77 -14.20 -5.15
CA LYS A 32 -11.95 -13.74 -5.87
C LYS A 32 -12.85 -13.01 -4.89
N LEU A 33 -13.06 -11.72 -5.12
CA LEU A 33 -13.96 -10.88 -4.35
C LEU A 33 -15.41 -11.35 -4.53
N SER A 34 -16.19 -11.21 -3.47
CA SER A 34 -17.63 -11.45 -3.46
C SER A 34 -18.40 -10.26 -4.02
N GLU A 35 -19.69 -10.46 -4.32
CA GLU A 35 -20.60 -9.39 -4.79
C GLU A 35 -20.84 -8.31 -3.71
N GLU A 36 -20.48 -8.58 -2.45
CA GLU A 36 -20.57 -7.60 -1.35
C GLU A 36 -19.29 -6.78 -1.19
N ALA A 37 -18.28 -7.02 -2.02
CA ALA A 37 -17.01 -6.30 -1.94
C ALA A 37 -17.19 -4.81 -2.29
N GLN A 38 -16.49 -3.96 -1.54
CA GLN A 38 -16.46 -2.53 -1.72
C GLN A 38 -15.02 -2.03 -1.80
N ILE A 39 -14.79 -1.15 -2.75
CA ILE A 39 -13.53 -0.41 -2.88
C ILE A 39 -13.82 1.05 -2.58
N SER A 40 -13.06 1.60 -1.62
CA SER A 40 -13.22 2.97 -1.18
C SER A 40 -11.90 3.73 -1.23
N VAL A 41 -11.95 5.01 -1.58
CA VAL A 41 -10.85 5.93 -1.30
C VAL A 41 -10.99 6.42 0.14
N ILE A 42 -9.93 6.27 0.93
CA ILE A 42 -9.84 6.83 2.28
C ILE A 42 -8.91 8.04 2.24
N THR A 43 -9.38 9.16 2.74
CA THR A 43 -8.61 10.39 2.92
C THR A 43 -8.42 10.68 4.39
N PHE A 44 -7.16 10.78 4.81
CA PHE A 44 -6.76 11.21 6.14
C PHE A 44 -6.34 12.68 6.09
N GLY A 45 -6.90 13.49 7.00
CA GLY A 45 -6.58 14.90 7.11
C GLY A 45 -5.11 15.17 7.46
N PRO A 46 -4.64 16.41 7.36
CA PRO A 46 -3.27 16.81 7.70
C PRO A 46 -2.93 16.59 9.18
N TYR A 47 -1.65 16.41 9.48
CA TYR A 47 -1.10 16.36 10.84
C TYR A 47 0.27 17.01 10.87
N GLN A 48 0.47 17.93 11.81
CA GLN A 48 1.66 18.79 11.88
C GLN A 48 2.79 18.23 12.76
N GLY A 49 2.61 17.02 13.33
CA GLY A 49 3.65 16.41 14.18
C GLY A 49 4.87 15.94 13.40
N GLU A 50 4.72 15.59 12.12
CA GLU A 50 5.82 15.25 11.22
C GLU A 50 5.66 15.91 9.84
N LEU A 51 6.78 16.18 9.15
CA LEU A 51 6.74 16.83 7.83
C LEU A 51 5.96 16.01 6.79
N TRP A 52 6.19 14.69 6.74
CA TRP A 52 5.53 13.80 5.78
C TRP A 52 4.02 13.63 6.04
N SER A 53 3.51 14.07 7.19
CA SER A 53 2.08 14.03 7.50
C SER A 53 1.37 15.37 7.30
N ALA A 54 2.11 16.44 7.02
CA ALA A 54 1.62 17.82 6.98
C ALA A 54 0.48 18.03 5.97
N PHE A 55 0.49 17.30 4.85
CA PHE A 55 -0.48 17.45 3.75
C PHE A 55 -1.65 16.47 3.82
N GLY A 56 -1.66 15.56 4.77
CA GLY A 56 -2.62 14.44 4.81
C GLY A 56 -2.09 13.17 4.17
N HIS A 57 -2.97 12.20 3.97
CA HIS A 57 -2.64 10.93 3.33
C HIS A 57 -3.86 10.31 2.66
N ASN A 58 -3.65 9.48 1.64
CA ASN A 58 -4.73 8.74 0.99
C ASN A 58 -4.37 7.27 0.83
N GLY A 59 -5.39 6.42 0.74
CA GLY A 59 -5.24 5.04 0.30
C GLY A 59 -6.57 4.43 -0.14
N ILE A 60 -6.51 3.17 -0.55
CA ILE A 60 -7.63 2.39 -1.04
C ILE A 60 -7.96 1.32 -0.02
N ARG A 61 -9.20 1.35 0.48
CA ARG A 61 -9.76 0.28 1.29
C ARG A 61 -10.43 -0.75 0.38
N VAL A 62 -10.14 -2.02 0.61
CA VAL A 62 -10.84 -3.17 0.04
C VAL A 62 -11.55 -3.87 1.19
N PHE A 63 -12.86 -3.78 1.21
CA PHE A 63 -13.72 -4.41 2.22
C PHE A 63 -14.56 -5.49 1.57
N ASP A 64 -14.52 -6.72 2.09
CA ASP A 64 -15.37 -7.82 1.67
C ASP A 64 -15.80 -8.63 2.90
N PRO A 65 -17.05 -8.49 3.36
CA PRO A 65 -17.53 -9.12 4.59
C PRO A 65 -17.62 -10.65 4.46
N LEU A 66 -17.83 -11.19 3.26
CA LEU A 66 -17.95 -12.64 3.06
C LEU A 66 -16.59 -13.34 3.09
N LEU A 67 -15.51 -12.59 2.93
CA LEU A 67 -14.13 -13.07 3.01
C LEU A 67 -13.40 -12.65 4.30
N ASP A 68 -14.09 -11.94 5.21
CA ASP A 68 -13.48 -11.28 6.38
C ASP A 68 -12.27 -10.39 5.99
N MET A 69 -12.41 -9.68 4.88
CA MET A 69 -11.38 -8.79 4.37
C MET A 69 -11.71 -7.34 4.69
N ASP A 70 -10.79 -6.66 5.37
CA ASP A 70 -10.84 -5.21 5.57
C ASP A 70 -9.44 -4.60 5.41
N TRP A 71 -8.96 -4.60 4.17
CA TRP A 71 -7.59 -4.29 3.83
C TRP A 71 -7.44 -2.85 3.36
N MET A 72 -6.27 -2.28 3.61
CA MET A 72 -5.90 -0.93 3.20
C MET A 72 -4.62 -0.99 2.38
N TYR A 73 -4.65 -0.41 1.19
CA TYR A 73 -3.52 -0.21 0.31
C TYR A 73 -3.18 1.26 0.23
N ASP A 74 -1.92 1.60 0.28
CA ASP A 74 -1.47 2.98 0.16
C ASP A 74 -0.06 3.04 -0.41
N TRP A 75 0.24 4.19 -0.99
CA TRP A 75 1.55 4.55 -1.53
C TRP A 75 2.15 5.63 -0.65
N GLY A 76 3.47 5.74 -0.61
CA GLY A 76 4.13 6.72 0.26
C GLY A 76 4.71 6.10 1.53
N ARG A 77 4.92 4.78 1.56
CA ARG A 77 5.67 4.11 2.63
C ARG A 77 7.18 4.17 2.34
N PHE A 78 7.98 4.53 3.32
CA PHE A 78 9.44 4.58 3.21
C PHE A 78 10.12 3.92 4.40
N ASP A 79 11.40 3.60 4.23
CA ASP A 79 12.25 2.99 5.25
C ASP A 79 13.43 3.94 5.56
N PHE A 80 13.66 4.22 6.84
CA PHE A 80 14.80 5.02 7.30
C PHE A 80 16.14 4.29 7.13
N GLU A 81 16.12 2.97 7.10
CA GLU A 81 17.31 2.13 6.96
C GLU A 81 17.75 1.95 5.49
N GLN A 82 17.09 2.62 4.54
CA GLN A 82 17.50 2.56 3.15
C GLN A 82 18.91 3.16 2.96
N THR A 83 19.71 2.52 2.12
CA THR A 83 21.07 2.98 1.81
C THR A 83 21.05 4.44 1.35
N ASN A 84 21.87 5.28 2.00
CA ASN A 84 21.99 6.71 1.72
C ASN A 84 20.70 7.53 1.93
N PHE A 85 19.81 7.15 2.86
CA PHE A 85 18.55 7.86 3.17
C PHE A 85 18.67 9.38 3.10
N PHE A 86 19.49 10.00 3.96
CA PHE A 86 19.60 11.46 4.04
C PHE A 86 20.11 12.11 2.74
N TRP A 87 21.00 11.42 2.03
CA TRP A 87 21.58 11.90 0.77
C TRP A 87 20.61 11.77 -0.41
N ASN A 88 19.75 10.76 -0.40
CA ASN A 88 18.67 10.61 -1.38
C ASN A 88 17.54 11.59 -1.09
N PHE A 89 17.23 11.83 0.19
CA PHE A 89 16.28 12.84 0.64
C PHE A 89 16.69 14.24 0.18
N ALA A 90 17.90 14.68 0.50
CA ALA A 90 18.40 16.00 0.12
C ALA A 90 18.45 16.27 -1.40
N ARG A 91 18.47 15.22 -2.23
CA ARG A 91 18.52 15.33 -3.70
C ARG A 91 17.17 15.03 -4.38
N GLY A 92 16.10 14.82 -3.60
CA GLY A 92 14.79 14.48 -4.14
C GLY A 92 14.72 13.14 -4.87
N LYS A 93 15.58 12.16 -4.50
CA LYS A 93 15.67 10.83 -5.12
C LYS A 93 15.28 9.71 -4.15
N MET A 94 14.31 9.99 -3.30
CA MET A 94 13.85 9.02 -2.31
C MET A 94 13.01 7.93 -2.93
N LEU A 95 13.32 6.69 -2.54
CA LEU A 95 12.49 5.55 -2.87
C LEU A 95 11.39 5.39 -1.83
N TYR A 96 10.18 5.30 -2.33
CA TYR A 96 8.99 4.99 -1.57
C TYR A 96 8.35 3.73 -2.14
N SER A 97 7.38 3.19 -1.43
CA SER A 97 6.71 1.97 -1.80
C SER A 97 5.21 2.03 -1.56
N MET A 98 4.50 1.21 -2.34
CA MET A 98 3.17 0.74 -2.01
C MET A 98 3.23 -0.33 -0.92
N GLY A 99 2.22 -0.39 -0.07
CA GLY A 99 2.03 -1.53 0.81
C GLY A 99 0.56 -1.85 1.07
N ARG A 100 0.35 -2.99 1.73
CA ARG A 100 -0.95 -3.49 2.15
C ARG A 100 -0.97 -3.72 3.65
N THR A 101 -2.04 -3.31 4.31
CA THR A 101 -2.33 -3.61 5.72
C THR A 101 -3.67 -4.33 5.81
N GLN A 102 -3.71 -5.49 6.46
CA GLN A 102 -4.91 -6.35 6.49
C GLN A 102 -6.01 -5.90 7.46
N LYS A 103 -5.72 -4.94 8.34
CA LYS A 103 -6.67 -4.45 9.35
C LYS A 103 -6.81 -2.95 9.24
N TYR A 104 -7.74 -2.49 8.39
CA TYR A 104 -8.04 -1.07 8.22
C TYR A 104 -8.40 -0.39 9.55
N ALA A 105 -9.14 -1.06 10.44
CA ALA A 105 -9.49 -0.53 11.76
C ALA A 105 -8.27 -0.08 12.59
N ASN A 106 -7.13 -0.78 12.49
CA ASN A 106 -5.89 -0.40 13.17
C ASN A 106 -5.31 0.90 12.60
N ILE A 107 -5.29 1.01 11.26
CA ILE A 107 -4.86 2.22 10.57
C ILE A 107 -5.77 3.38 10.96
N LYS A 108 -7.09 3.23 10.80
CA LYS A 108 -8.07 4.26 11.17
C LYS A 108 -7.87 4.75 12.61
N SER A 109 -7.71 3.82 13.56
CA SER A 109 -7.49 4.15 14.97
C SER A 109 -6.19 4.93 15.21
N TYR A 110 -5.11 4.60 14.49
CA TYR A 110 -3.85 5.34 14.57
C TYR A 110 -4.02 6.79 14.13
N TYR A 111 -4.66 7.03 12.98
CA TYR A 111 -4.88 8.40 12.48
C TYR A 111 -5.86 9.20 13.35
N ILE A 112 -6.90 8.57 13.91
CA ILE A 112 -7.83 9.24 14.84
C ILE A 112 -7.11 9.67 16.13
N LYS A 113 -6.19 8.86 16.66
CA LYS A 113 -5.37 9.24 17.83
C LYS A 113 -4.49 10.46 17.59
N GLN A 114 -4.16 10.76 16.33
CA GLN A 114 -3.47 11.98 15.92
C GLN A 114 -4.42 13.17 15.72
N ASN A 115 -5.70 13.05 16.10
CA ASN A 115 -6.76 14.05 15.88
C ASN A 115 -6.98 14.41 14.39
N ARG A 116 -6.76 13.45 13.49
CA ARG A 116 -6.94 13.67 12.04
C ARG A 116 -8.36 13.31 11.63
N SER A 117 -8.89 14.06 10.66
CA SER A 117 -10.13 13.66 9.99
C SER A 117 -9.92 12.39 9.17
N VAL A 118 -10.96 11.56 9.06
CA VAL A 118 -10.98 10.38 8.20
C VAL A 118 -12.25 10.43 7.38
N LYS A 119 -12.11 10.51 6.06
CA LYS A 119 -13.22 10.49 5.10
C LYS A 119 -13.11 9.24 4.24
N GLU A 120 -14.24 8.56 4.06
CA GLU A 120 -14.36 7.41 3.17
C GLU A 120 -15.27 7.77 1.99
N GLN A 121 -14.83 7.42 0.79
CA GLN A 121 -15.59 7.57 -0.45
C GLN A 121 -15.65 6.21 -1.14
N VAL A 122 -16.77 5.52 -1.01
CA VAL A 122 -17.04 4.25 -1.71
C VAL A 122 -17.16 4.54 -3.21
N LEU A 123 -16.42 3.78 -4.02
CA LEU A 123 -16.48 3.88 -5.47
C LEU A 123 -17.67 3.09 -6.01
N ASN A 124 -18.39 3.68 -6.97
CA ASN A 124 -19.50 3.02 -7.64
C ASN A 124 -18.97 2.13 -8.77
N LEU A 125 -18.49 0.94 -8.42
CA LEU A 125 -17.90 -0.04 -9.33
C LEU A 125 -18.84 -1.24 -9.51
N SER A 126 -18.89 -1.79 -10.71
CA SER A 126 -19.45 -3.11 -10.95
C SER A 126 -18.57 -4.20 -10.33
N GLN A 127 -19.11 -5.41 -10.18
CA GLN A 127 -18.33 -6.53 -9.63
C GLN A 127 -17.07 -6.84 -10.43
N ALA A 128 -17.16 -6.76 -11.76
CA ALA A 128 -16.01 -6.99 -12.64
C ALA A 128 -14.92 -5.93 -12.41
N GLU A 129 -15.32 -4.67 -12.24
CA GLU A 129 -14.40 -3.56 -11.94
C GLU A 129 -13.79 -3.70 -10.54
N ASN A 130 -14.57 -4.09 -9.52
CA ASN A 130 -14.05 -4.40 -8.19
C ASN A 130 -12.94 -5.46 -8.25
N GLN A 131 -13.19 -6.57 -8.95
CA GLN A 131 -12.19 -7.63 -9.09
C GLN A 131 -10.96 -7.15 -9.86
N ALA A 132 -11.15 -6.41 -10.96
CA ALA A 132 -10.04 -5.87 -11.76
C ALA A 132 -9.18 -4.90 -10.93
N PHE A 133 -9.82 -4.05 -10.13
CA PHE A 133 -9.15 -3.09 -9.26
C PHE A 133 -8.32 -3.82 -8.19
N PHE A 134 -8.91 -4.79 -7.50
CA PHE A 134 -8.20 -5.59 -6.51
C PHE A 134 -7.02 -6.34 -7.12
N ASN A 135 -7.18 -6.93 -8.31
CA ASN A 135 -6.09 -7.59 -9.02
C ASN A 135 -4.96 -6.60 -9.36
N SER A 136 -5.31 -5.37 -9.76
CA SER A 136 -4.33 -4.31 -10.01
C SER A 136 -3.58 -3.92 -8.73
N LEU A 137 -4.27 -3.79 -7.59
CA LEU A 137 -3.65 -3.52 -6.29
C LEU A 137 -2.65 -4.63 -5.89
N GLU A 138 -3.05 -5.89 -6.03
CA GLU A 138 -2.17 -7.03 -5.73
C GLU A 138 -0.97 -7.09 -6.68
N HIS A 139 -1.17 -6.80 -7.97
CA HIS A 139 -0.09 -6.71 -8.95
C HIS A 139 0.91 -5.60 -8.61
N ASN A 140 0.41 -4.40 -8.28
CA ASN A 140 1.23 -3.26 -7.90
C ASN A 140 1.98 -3.50 -6.58
N ASN A 141 1.39 -4.27 -5.65
CA ASN A 141 2.00 -4.60 -4.36
C ASN A 141 3.11 -5.68 -4.46
N LEU A 142 3.34 -6.28 -5.64
CA LEU A 142 4.45 -7.21 -5.84
C LEU A 142 5.81 -6.53 -5.59
N PRO A 143 6.82 -7.23 -5.03
CA PRO A 143 8.12 -6.63 -4.71
C PRO A 143 8.80 -5.90 -5.87
N LYS A 144 8.61 -6.39 -7.10
CA LYS A 144 9.17 -5.79 -8.33
C LYS A 144 8.43 -4.53 -8.82
N ASN A 145 7.20 -4.30 -8.36
CA ASN A 145 6.32 -3.25 -8.87
C ASN A 145 6.06 -2.14 -7.84
N ARG A 146 6.19 -2.46 -6.54
CA ARG A 146 5.73 -1.57 -5.47
C ARG A 146 6.61 -0.36 -5.22
N THR A 147 7.89 -0.40 -5.62
CA THR A 147 8.87 0.65 -5.29
C THR A 147 8.98 1.67 -6.42
N TYR A 148 9.00 2.95 -6.08
CA TYR A 148 9.04 4.06 -7.04
C TYR A 148 9.77 5.28 -6.47
N LEU A 149 10.19 6.19 -7.35
CA LEU A 149 10.74 7.50 -6.95
C LEU A 149 9.59 8.43 -6.59
N TYR A 150 9.61 8.93 -5.37
CA TYR A 150 8.53 9.78 -4.87
C TYR A 150 8.70 11.22 -5.32
N ASN A 151 7.59 11.83 -5.72
CA ASN A 151 7.50 13.26 -5.97
C ASN A 151 6.25 13.82 -5.28
N TYR A 152 6.44 14.80 -4.40
CA TYR A 152 5.37 15.37 -3.58
C TYR A 152 4.21 15.96 -4.39
N VAL A 153 4.45 16.39 -5.62
CA VAL A 153 3.45 17.03 -6.48
C VAL A 153 2.92 16.05 -7.53
N TYR A 154 3.82 15.30 -8.15
CA TYR A 154 3.52 14.55 -9.37
C TYR A 154 3.44 13.04 -9.19
N ASP A 155 4.03 12.48 -8.13
CA ASP A 155 4.04 11.04 -7.88
C ASP A 155 3.97 10.69 -6.38
N ASN A 156 2.75 10.79 -5.82
CA ASN A 156 2.44 10.67 -4.40
C ASN A 156 1.20 9.79 -4.15
N CYS A 157 0.76 9.68 -2.89
CA CYS A 157 -0.38 8.84 -2.52
C CYS A 157 -1.70 9.23 -3.23
N ALA A 158 -1.92 10.51 -3.54
CA ALA A 158 -3.12 10.97 -4.22
C ALA A 158 -3.05 10.73 -5.74
N THR A 159 -1.90 11.04 -6.37
CA THR A 159 -1.74 10.83 -7.82
C THR A 159 -1.75 9.34 -8.17
N LYS A 160 -1.13 8.48 -7.37
CA LYS A 160 -1.19 7.01 -7.55
C LYS A 160 -2.63 6.48 -7.53
N ILE A 161 -3.48 7.01 -6.65
CA ILE A 161 -4.90 6.66 -6.58
C ILE A 161 -5.66 7.15 -7.82
N ARG A 162 -5.45 8.40 -8.23
CA ARG A 162 -6.02 8.95 -9.47
C ARG A 162 -5.68 8.06 -10.66
N ASP A 163 -4.41 7.69 -10.77
CA ASP A 163 -3.89 6.95 -11.93
C ASP A 163 -4.42 5.52 -11.99
N ILE A 164 -4.42 4.79 -10.86
CA ILE A 164 -4.97 3.41 -10.84
C ILE A 164 -6.49 3.39 -11.08
N ILE A 165 -7.24 4.39 -10.61
CA ILE A 165 -8.67 4.50 -10.93
C ILE A 165 -8.86 4.66 -12.44
N GLN A 166 -8.10 5.56 -13.07
CA GLN A 166 -8.22 5.80 -14.51
C GLN A 166 -7.74 4.61 -15.36
N GLU A 167 -6.75 3.86 -14.88
CA GLU A 167 -6.24 2.64 -15.53
C GLU A 167 -7.26 1.50 -15.49
N VAL A 168 -7.83 1.24 -14.31
CA VAL A 168 -8.75 0.11 -14.10
C VAL A 168 -10.15 0.41 -14.60
N VAL A 169 -10.58 1.67 -14.47
CA VAL A 169 -11.91 2.14 -14.84
C VAL A 169 -11.78 3.32 -15.81
N PRO A 170 -11.44 3.08 -17.09
CA PRO A 170 -11.22 4.15 -18.06
C PRO A 170 -12.43 5.06 -18.28
N THR A 171 -13.62 4.58 -17.96
CA THR A 171 -14.89 5.31 -18.02
C THR A 171 -15.16 6.19 -16.80
N ALA A 172 -14.33 6.08 -15.75
CA ALA A 172 -14.48 6.90 -14.55
C ALA A 172 -14.34 8.39 -14.89
N THR A 173 -15.26 9.19 -14.37
CA THR A 173 -15.19 10.65 -14.47
C THR A 173 -14.48 11.21 -13.25
N LEU A 174 -13.32 11.83 -13.47
CA LEU A 174 -12.55 12.51 -12.42
C LEU A 174 -12.75 14.02 -12.55
N ASP A 175 -13.36 14.64 -11.55
CA ASP A 175 -13.40 16.11 -11.48
C ASP A 175 -12.06 16.65 -10.99
N LEU A 176 -11.25 17.10 -11.95
CA LEU A 176 -9.96 17.75 -11.72
C LEU A 176 -10.03 19.27 -11.98
N SER A 177 -11.24 19.84 -12.01
CA SER A 177 -11.46 21.25 -12.32
C SER A 177 -11.14 22.18 -11.15
N PHE A 178 -11.10 21.66 -9.92
CA PHE A 178 -10.80 22.43 -8.73
C PHE A 178 -9.41 23.06 -8.81
N LYS A 179 -9.37 24.38 -8.66
CA LYS A 179 -8.14 25.18 -8.63
C LYS A 179 -8.31 26.27 -7.58
N VAL A 180 -7.23 26.57 -6.86
CA VAL A 180 -7.17 27.75 -5.99
C VAL A 180 -6.58 28.90 -6.82
N PRO A 181 -7.36 29.96 -7.12
CA PRO A 181 -6.87 31.04 -7.96
C PRO A 181 -5.65 31.73 -7.34
N LYS A 182 -4.70 32.12 -8.19
CA LYS A 182 -3.50 32.90 -7.81
C LYS A 182 -2.53 32.20 -6.84
N LYS A 183 -2.64 30.88 -6.65
CA LYS A 183 -1.65 30.09 -5.91
C LYS A 183 -0.85 29.21 -6.87
N SER A 184 0.48 29.28 -6.76
CA SER A 184 1.39 28.29 -7.30
C SER A 184 1.32 27.00 -6.48
N VAL A 185 1.96 25.94 -6.98
CA VAL A 185 2.09 24.69 -6.20
C VAL A 185 2.81 24.94 -4.87
N ARG A 186 3.81 25.83 -4.86
CA ARG A 186 4.53 26.20 -3.65
C ARG A 186 3.63 26.92 -2.65
N ASP A 187 2.84 27.90 -3.10
CA ASP A 187 1.89 28.60 -2.23
C ASP A 187 0.85 27.65 -1.61
N LEU A 188 0.48 26.58 -2.33
CA LEU A 188 -0.42 25.53 -1.81
C LEU A 188 0.26 24.62 -0.78
N MET A 189 1.56 24.40 -0.91
CA MET A 189 2.33 23.62 0.05
C MET A 189 2.59 24.42 1.32
N ASP A 190 2.96 25.70 1.18
CA ASP A 190 3.26 26.60 2.30
C ASP A 190 2.07 26.74 3.26
N ASP A 191 0.82 26.65 2.76
CA ASP A 191 -0.42 26.62 3.57
C ASP A 191 -0.41 25.53 4.67
N TYR A 192 0.34 24.44 4.47
CA TYR A 192 0.42 23.29 5.37
C TYR A 192 1.78 23.16 6.08
N LEU A 193 2.75 24.02 5.78
CA LEU A 193 4.11 23.95 6.31
C LEU A 193 4.45 25.00 7.37
N SER A 194 3.48 25.83 7.77
CA SER A 194 3.69 26.89 8.78
C SER A 194 4.32 26.40 10.09
N ASP A 195 3.94 25.21 10.57
CA ASP A 195 4.50 24.58 11.78
C ASP A 195 5.83 23.84 11.51
N GLN A 196 6.20 23.69 10.23
CA GLN A 196 7.38 22.95 9.76
C GLN A 196 8.15 23.79 8.70
N PRO A 197 8.65 24.99 9.04
CA PRO A 197 9.18 25.96 8.07
C PRO A 197 10.44 25.48 7.33
N TRP A 198 11.10 24.44 7.85
CA TRP A 198 12.21 23.79 7.17
C TRP A 198 11.76 22.94 5.97
N GLY A 199 10.48 22.55 5.93
CA GLY A 199 9.85 21.83 4.84
C GLY A 199 9.96 22.57 3.51
N ASP A 200 9.80 23.89 3.51
CA ASP A 200 9.87 24.71 2.29
C ASP A 200 11.22 24.57 1.56
N PHE A 201 12.30 24.24 2.27
CA PHE A 201 13.62 24.06 1.65
C PHE A 201 13.82 22.71 0.97
N ILE A 202 12.98 21.72 1.29
CA ILE A 202 13.22 20.31 0.96
C ILE A 202 12.13 19.73 0.07
N ILE A 203 10.93 20.33 0.09
CA ILE A 203 9.77 19.91 -0.68
C ILE A 203 9.51 20.91 -1.82
#